data_AF-A0A379EA32-F1
#
_entry.id   AF-A0A379EA32-F1
#
_cell.length_a   1.000
_cell.length_b   1.000
_cell.length_c   1.000
_cell.angle_alpha   90.00
_cell.angle_beta   90.00
_cell.angle_gamma   90.00
#
_symmetry.space_group_name_H-M   'P 1'
#
loop_
_entity.id
_entity.type
_entity.pdbx_description
1 polymer ?
#
loop_
_entity_poly.entity_id
_entity_poly.type
_entity_poly.pdbx_seq_one_letter_code
_entity_poly.pdbx_strand_id
1 'polypeptide(L)'
;MSNNSSLKEKGYDLKRIGDQAPKTLDDKIRKGIDGIYENSTSPPKYVIDEAKYNSSKLNQKTKSGPQMSDDWIEKRIKKDQSLTKEQKDDIIKALHNKQVDRIVSQVDETGKVTTYKVDVNPDGKTSYGKTKWP
;
A
#
# COMPACT_ATOMS: atom_id res chain seq x y z
N MET A 1 -7.79 3.77 -19.66
CA MET A 1 -6.89 4.93 -19.86
C MET A 1 -5.72 4.75 -18.91
N SER A 2 -4.48 4.93 -19.37
CA SER A 2 -3.27 4.56 -18.62
C SER A 2 -2.90 5.66 -17.64
N ASN A 3 -3.24 5.48 -16.37
CA ASN A 3 -2.94 6.40 -15.26
C ASN A 3 -1.42 6.51 -14.99
N ASN A 4 -0.58 5.79 -15.75
CA ASN A 4 0.82 5.58 -15.45
C ASN A 4 1.71 6.74 -15.93
N SER A 5 1.33 7.50 -16.95
CA SER A 5 2.22 8.54 -17.52
C SER A 5 2.54 9.66 -16.53
N SER A 6 1.52 10.19 -15.82
CA SER A 6 1.73 11.25 -14.82
C SER A 6 2.49 10.79 -13.58
N LEU A 7 2.42 9.50 -13.25
CA LEU A 7 3.16 8.91 -12.14
C LEU A 7 4.63 8.67 -12.53
N LYS A 8 4.86 8.15 -13.73
CA LYS A 8 6.20 7.99 -14.30
C LYS A 8 6.95 9.32 -14.38
N GLU A 9 6.32 10.39 -14.83
CA GLU A 9 6.90 11.75 -14.85
C GLU A 9 7.34 12.22 -13.46
N LYS A 10 6.67 11.73 -12.41
CA LYS A 10 6.96 12.06 -11.01
C LYS A 10 7.85 11.03 -10.30
N GLY A 11 8.48 10.12 -11.06
CA GLY A 11 9.43 9.14 -10.53
C GLY A 11 8.79 7.86 -9.99
N TYR A 12 7.57 7.54 -10.41
CA TYR A 12 6.86 6.31 -10.04
C TYR A 12 6.56 5.47 -11.28
N ASP A 13 7.54 4.69 -11.72
CA ASP A 13 7.32 3.63 -12.72
C ASP A 13 6.94 2.32 -12.03
N LEU A 14 5.63 2.19 -11.78
CA LEU A 14 5.08 1.15 -10.92
C LEU A 14 4.67 -0.09 -11.69
N LYS A 15 5.18 -1.24 -11.25
CA LYS A 15 4.75 -2.57 -11.66
C LYS A 15 4.11 -3.30 -10.49
N ARG A 16 2.85 -3.69 -10.64
CA ARG A 16 2.14 -4.46 -9.61
C ARG A 16 2.74 -5.86 -9.47
N ILE A 17 3.00 -6.29 -8.25
CA ILE A 17 3.51 -7.62 -7.90
C ILE A 17 2.59 -8.30 -6.90
N GLY A 18 2.76 -9.62 -6.77
CA GLY A 18 1.90 -10.45 -5.93
C GLY A 18 0.48 -10.57 -6.46
N ASP A 19 -0.46 -10.67 -5.53
CA ASP A 19 -1.82 -11.11 -5.72
C ASP A 19 -2.62 -10.12 -6.57
N GLN A 20 -3.28 -10.56 -7.65
CA GLN A 20 -4.09 -9.68 -8.51
C GLN A 20 -5.22 -8.99 -7.73
N ALA A 21 -5.54 -7.74 -8.11
CA ALA A 21 -6.64 -7.00 -7.49
C ALA A 21 -7.95 -7.80 -7.63
N PRO A 22 -8.85 -7.78 -6.64
CA PRO A 22 -10.19 -8.35 -6.78
C PRO A 22 -10.87 -7.77 -8.03
N LYS A 23 -11.47 -8.64 -8.84
CA LYS A 23 -12.19 -8.31 -10.07
C LYS A 23 -13.69 -8.13 -9.82
N THR A 24 -14.25 -8.75 -8.78
CA THR A 24 -15.69 -8.70 -8.46
C THR A 24 -15.94 -8.51 -6.97
N LEU A 25 -17.17 -8.14 -6.60
CA LEU A 25 -17.62 -8.05 -5.19
C LEU A 25 -17.69 -9.41 -4.50
N ASP A 26 -17.86 -10.48 -5.29
CA ASP A 26 -17.94 -11.87 -4.81
C ASP A 26 -16.56 -12.52 -4.66
N ASP A 27 -15.51 -11.88 -5.15
CA ASP A 27 -14.15 -12.33 -4.88
C ASP A 27 -13.96 -12.35 -3.37
N LYS A 28 -13.49 -13.51 -2.89
CA LYS A 28 -13.25 -13.75 -1.46
C LYS A 28 -12.58 -12.53 -0.84
N ILE A 29 -13.25 -11.91 0.15
CA ILE A 29 -12.75 -10.74 0.87
C ILE A 29 -11.37 -11.09 1.45
N ARG A 30 -10.32 -10.67 0.75
CA ARG A 30 -8.93 -10.85 1.18
C ARG A 30 -8.64 -9.79 2.22
N LYS A 31 -8.43 -10.21 3.46
CA LYS A 31 -8.01 -9.31 4.55
C LYS A 31 -6.51 -9.07 4.40
N GLY A 32 -6.08 -7.92 3.90
CA GLY A 32 -4.66 -7.75 3.56
C GLY A 32 -4.30 -6.37 3.05
N ILE A 33 -3.12 -6.30 2.44
CA ILE A 33 -2.67 -5.20 1.59
C ILE A 33 -3.39 -5.35 0.25
N ASP A 34 -3.94 -4.26 -0.31
CA ASP A 34 -4.73 -4.30 -1.55
C ASP A 34 -3.85 -4.21 -2.82
N GLY A 35 -2.70 -3.54 -2.71
CA GLY A 35 -1.73 -3.43 -3.80
C GLY A 35 -0.28 -3.37 -3.32
N ILE A 36 0.59 -4.09 -4.02
CA ILE A 36 2.04 -4.00 -3.86
C ILE A 36 2.62 -3.69 -5.23
N TYR A 37 3.41 -2.62 -5.31
CA TYR A 37 4.02 -2.17 -6.54
C TYR A 37 5.52 -2.02 -6.37
N GLU A 38 6.28 -2.64 -7.27
CA GLU A 38 7.70 -2.40 -7.44
C GLU A 38 7.88 -1.13 -8.28
N ASN A 39 8.74 -0.22 -7.82
CA ASN A 39 9.07 1.00 -8.54
C ASN A 39 10.43 0.87 -9.21
N SER A 40 10.45 0.98 -10.54
CA SER A 40 11.71 0.88 -11.30
C SER A 40 12.59 2.13 -11.17
N THR A 41 12.03 3.24 -10.64
CA THR A 41 12.70 4.55 -10.50
C THR A 41 12.93 4.92 -9.03
N SER A 42 13.43 3.98 -8.22
CA SER A 42 13.72 4.14 -6.78
C SER A 42 14.60 5.36 -6.44
N PRO A 43 14.38 6.07 -5.31
CA PRO A 43 13.38 5.80 -4.25
C PRO A 43 11.99 6.44 -4.49
N PRO A 44 10.90 5.85 -3.95
CA PRO A 44 10.88 4.61 -3.15
C PRO A 44 11.06 3.37 -4.02
N LYS A 45 11.52 2.25 -3.45
CA LYS A 45 11.65 0.97 -4.15
C LYS A 45 10.31 0.23 -4.28
N TYR A 46 9.43 0.39 -3.29
CA TYR A 46 8.08 -0.14 -3.35
C TYR A 46 7.03 0.88 -2.93
N VAL A 47 5.83 0.72 -3.47
CA VAL A 47 4.62 1.39 -3.01
C VAL A 47 3.64 0.33 -2.52
N ILE A 48 3.14 0.50 -1.29
CA ILE A 48 2.15 -0.37 -0.67
C ILE A 48 0.84 0.39 -0.52
N ASP A 49 -0.23 -0.14 -1.09
CA ASP A 49 -1.54 0.50 -1.19
C ASP A 49 -2.61 -0.25 -0.40
N GLU A 50 -3.45 0.52 0.28
CA GLU A 50 -4.67 0.09 0.95
C GLU A 50 -5.84 0.92 0.42
N ALA A 51 -6.87 0.26 -0.08
CA ALA A 51 -8.09 0.89 -0.55
C ALA A 51 -9.06 1.12 0.61
N LYS A 52 -9.68 2.31 0.67
CA LYS A 52 -10.72 2.63 1.65
C LYS A 52 -11.93 3.24 0.97
N TYR A 53 -13.11 2.68 1.25
CA TYR A 53 -14.36 3.20 0.72
C TYR A 53 -15.05 4.15 1.70
N ASN A 54 -15.49 5.29 1.18
CA ASN A 54 -16.23 6.33 1.87
C ASN A 54 -15.55 6.79 3.17
N SER A 55 -16.22 6.68 4.31
CA SER A 55 -15.74 7.13 5.62
C SER A 55 -14.79 6.12 6.29
N SER A 56 -14.52 4.97 5.66
CA SER A 56 -13.64 3.93 6.20
C SER A 56 -12.23 4.47 6.46
N LYS A 57 -11.68 4.22 7.65
CA LYS A 57 -10.35 4.66 8.06
C LYS A 57 -9.39 3.50 8.30
N LEU A 58 -8.10 3.80 8.41
CA LEU A 58 -7.09 2.84 8.84
C LEU A 58 -7.39 2.38 10.27
N ASN A 59 -7.56 1.09 10.46
CA ASN A 59 -7.84 0.52 11.78
C ASN A 59 -6.58 0.55 12.66
N GLN A 60 -6.61 1.33 13.72
CA GLN A 60 -5.49 1.48 14.66
C GLN A 60 -5.33 0.31 15.65
N LYS A 61 -6.29 -0.63 15.70
CA LYS A 61 -6.40 -1.69 16.70
C LYS A 61 -6.44 -3.08 16.07
N THR A 62 -5.49 -3.41 15.20
CA THR A 62 -5.37 -4.79 14.68
C THR A 62 -4.48 -5.65 15.57
N LYS A 63 -4.55 -6.98 15.42
CA LYS A 63 -3.72 -7.95 16.17
C LYS A 63 -2.21 -7.80 15.96
N SER A 64 -1.77 -7.02 14.98
CA SER A 64 -0.35 -6.77 14.68
C SER A 64 -0.02 -5.28 14.67
N GLY A 65 -0.77 -4.50 15.45
CA GLY A 65 -0.63 -3.04 15.47
C GLY A 65 -1.54 -2.32 14.46
N PRO A 66 -1.40 -0.99 14.34
CA PRO A 66 -2.16 -0.17 13.40
C PRO A 66 -2.02 -0.63 11.94
N GLN A 67 -3.08 -0.50 11.13
CA GLN A 67 -2.97 -0.75 9.69
C GLN A 67 -1.88 0.12 9.07
N MET A 68 -1.13 -0.44 8.12
CA MET A 68 -0.02 0.23 7.44
C MET A 68 1.18 0.59 8.35
N SER A 69 1.25 0.11 9.60
CA SER A 69 2.48 0.16 10.39
C SER A 69 3.51 -0.85 9.89
N ASP A 70 4.78 -0.72 10.30
CA ASP A 70 5.87 -1.61 9.88
C ASP A 70 5.51 -3.07 10.21
N ASP A 71 5.15 -3.36 11.47
CA ASP A 71 4.75 -4.68 11.95
C ASP A 71 3.54 -5.25 11.20
N TRP A 72 2.57 -4.38 10.86
CA TRP A 72 1.37 -4.78 10.18
C TRP A 72 1.62 -5.20 8.74
N ILE A 73 2.47 -4.43 8.04
CA ILE A 73 2.90 -4.70 6.66
C ILE A 73 3.76 -5.95 6.66
N GLU A 74 4.80 -6.01 7.48
CA GLU A 74 5.74 -7.13 7.53
C GLU A 74 5.02 -8.46 7.77
N LYS A 75 4.08 -8.51 8.72
CA LYS A 75 3.31 -9.72 9.02
C LYS A 75 2.44 -10.16 7.85
N ARG A 76 1.96 -9.23 7.01
CA ARG A 76 1.16 -9.55 5.82
C ARG A 76 2.04 -10.02 4.68
N ILE A 77 3.14 -9.34 4.41
CA ILE A 77 4.12 -9.75 3.40
C ILE A 77 4.63 -11.17 3.69
N LYS A 78 4.98 -11.49 4.94
CA LYS A 78 5.42 -12.84 5.34
C LYS A 78 4.36 -13.93 5.04
N LYS A 79 3.08 -13.59 5.16
CA LYS A 79 1.94 -14.51 4.96
C LYS A 79 1.42 -14.55 3.53
N ASP A 80 1.82 -13.62 2.69
CA ASP A 80 1.33 -13.51 1.32
C ASP A 80 1.86 -14.69 0.49
N GLN A 81 0.98 -15.58 0.03
CA GLN A 81 1.38 -16.75 -0.74
C GLN A 81 1.67 -16.43 -2.21
N SER A 82 1.28 -15.24 -2.69
CA SER A 82 1.51 -14.79 -4.06
C SER A 82 2.93 -14.26 -4.30
N LEU A 83 3.67 -13.97 -3.22
CA LEU A 83 5.05 -13.51 -3.27
C LEU A 83 6.01 -14.68 -3.06
N THR A 84 7.08 -14.69 -3.86
CA THR A 84 8.25 -15.54 -3.61
C THR A 84 8.95 -15.16 -2.32
N LYS A 85 9.80 -16.04 -1.79
CA LYS A 85 10.57 -15.75 -0.57
C LYS A 85 11.49 -14.54 -0.79
N GLU A 86 12.14 -14.48 -1.94
CA GLU A 86 13.06 -13.42 -2.33
C GLU A 86 12.34 -12.07 -2.38
N GLN A 87 11.13 -12.01 -2.97
CA GLN A 87 10.32 -10.79 -2.99
C GLN A 87 9.93 -10.35 -1.58
N LYS A 88 9.54 -11.28 -0.70
CA LYS A 88 9.19 -10.95 0.69
C LYS A 88 10.37 -10.33 1.43
N ASP A 89 11.53 -10.97 1.33
CA ASP A 89 12.74 -10.54 2.02
C ASP A 89 13.18 -9.16 1.50
N ASP A 90 13.08 -8.90 0.20
CA ASP A 90 13.44 -7.63 -0.41
C ASP A 90 12.47 -6.49 -0.02
N ILE A 91 11.15 -6.76 0.01
CA ILE A 91 10.14 -5.78 0.46
C ILE A 91 10.36 -5.44 1.94
N ILE A 92 10.59 -6.44 2.80
CA ILE A 92 10.81 -6.22 4.24
C ILE A 92 12.10 -5.42 4.47
N LYS A 93 13.17 -5.75 3.74
CA LYS A 93 14.41 -4.97 3.77
C LYS A 93 14.19 -3.53 3.33
N ALA A 94 13.46 -3.30 2.24
CA ALA A 94 13.11 -1.96 1.78
C ALA A 94 12.28 -1.19 2.82
N LEU A 95 11.35 -1.87 3.52
CA LEU A 95 10.53 -1.28 4.58
C LEU A 95 11.41 -0.77 5.74
N HIS A 96 12.35 -1.59 6.22
CA HIS A 96 13.28 -1.22 7.29
C HIS A 96 14.25 -0.11 6.85
N ASN A 97 14.66 -0.11 5.59
CA ASN A 97 15.51 0.93 4.99
C ASN A 97 14.76 2.23 4.63
N LYS A 98 13.48 2.35 4.96
CA LYS A 98 12.63 3.52 4.62
C LYS A 98 12.55 3.80 3.11
N GLN A 99 12.61 2.74 2.30
CA GLN A 99 12.48 2.77 0.84
C GLN A 99 11.09 2.32 0.38
N VAL A 100 10.08 2.43 1.24
CA VAL A 100 8.69 2.07 0.94
C VAL A 100 7.80 3.27 1.17
N ASP A 101 7.11 3.70 0.11
CA ASP A 101 5.98 4.61 0.26
C ASP A 101 4.73 3.80 0.60
N ARG A 102 3.98 4.29 1.58
CA ARG A 102 2.70 3.75 2.00
C ARG A 102 1.63 4.70 1.53
N ILE A 103 0.60 4.19 0.88
CA ILE A 103 -0.49 5.00 0.37
C ILE A 103 -1.85 4.41 0.73
N VAL A 104 -2.84 5.30 0.82
CA VAL A 104 -4.24 4.91 0.89
C VAL A 104 -4.96 5.52 -0.30
N SER A 105 -5.58 4.67 -1.10
CA SER A 105 -6.50 5.07 -2.16
C SER A 105 -7.92 5.15 -1.61
N GLN A 106 -8.37 6.37 -1.29
CA GLN A 106 -9.71 6.60 -0.77
C GLN A 106 -10.70 6.82 -1.92
N VAL A 107 -11.74 5.98 -1.98
CA VAL A 107 -12.82 6.07 -2.96
C VAL A 107 -14.03 6.68 -2.27
N ASP A 108 -14.53 7.80 -2.76
CA ASP A 108 -15.76 8.41 -2.22
C ASP A 108 -17.03 7.75 -2.78
N GLU A 109 -18.20 8.19 -2.31
CA GLU A 109 -19.51 7.67 -2.73
C GLU A 109 -19.82 7.86 -4.22
N THR A 110 -19.11 8.78 -4.89
CA THR A 110 -19.24 9.01 -6.34
C THR A 110 -18.31 8.13 -7.17
N GLY A 111 -17.45 7.34 -6.50
CA GLY A 111 -16.42 6.52 -7.14
C GLY A 111 -15.14 7.29 -7.47
N LYS A 112 -15.01 8.56 -7.05
CA LYS A 112 -13.78 9.32 -7.28
C LYS A 112 -12.70 8.85 -6.31
N VAL A 113 -11.52 8.58 -6.87
CA VAL A 113 -10.35 8.12 -6.11
C VAL A 113 -9.46 9.30 -5.76
N THR A 114 -9.07 9.39 -4.49
CA THR A 114 -8.00 10.29 -4.04
C THR A 114 -6.98 9.49 -3.22
N THR A 115 -5.72 9.57 -3.61
CA THR A 115 -4.63 8.84 -2.96
C THR A 115 -3.86 9.76 -2.00
N TYR A 116 -3.52 9.25 -0.82
CA TYR A 116 -2.75 9.95 0.21
C TYR A 116 -1.57 9.11 0.63
N LYS A 117 -0.43 9.74 0.98
CA LYS A 117 0.62 9.02 1.72
C LYS A 117 0.11 8.62 3.11
N VAL A 118 0.73 7.63 3.73
CA VAL A 118 0.49 7.24 5.12
C VAL A 118 1.74 7.51 5.93
N ASP A 119 1.59 8.31 6.98
CA ASP A 119 2.64 8.60 7.94
C ASP A 119 2.56 7.63 9.12
N VAL A 120 3.72 7.17 9.58
CA VAL A 120 3.85 6.46 10.87
C VAL A 120 4.34 7.47 11.89
N ASN A 121 3.50 7.73 12.89
CA ASN A 121 3.77 8.68 13.95
C ASN A 121 4.78 8.11 14.96
N PRO A 122 5.43 8.96 15.77
CA PRO A 122 6.33 8.51 16.83
C PRO A 122 5.71 7.55 17.85
N ASP A 123 4.38 7.62 18.04
CA ASP A 123 3.62 6.71 18.91
C ASP A 123 3.24 5.37 18.23
N GLY A 124 3.76 5.12 17.03
CA GLY A 124 3.53 3.92 16.24
C GLY A 124 2.18 3.87 15.51
N LYS A 125 1.33 4.89 15.68
CA LYS A 125 0.05 5.00 14.94
C LYS A 125 0.27 5.41 13.50
N THR A 126 -0.70 5.08 12.66
CA THR A 126 -0.71 5.51 11.27
C THR A 126 -1.77 6.57 11.03
N SER A 127 -1.43 7.54 10.19
CA SER A 127 -2.33 8.61 9.81
C SER A 127 -2.19 8.93 8.33
N TYR A 128 -3.24 9.54 7.77
CA TYR A 128 -3.22 10.00 6.39
C TYR A 128 -2.31 11.21 6.35
N GLY A 129 -1.37 11.21 5.39
CA GLY A 129 -0.48 12.31 5.13
C GLY A 129 -1.27 13.56 4.75
N LYS A 130 -0.73 14.72 5.12
CA LYS A 130 -1.38 16.02 4.91
C LYS A 130 -1.52 16.38 3.43
N THR A 131 -0.74 15.75 2.56
CA THR A 131 -0.71 15.99 1.12
C THR A 131 -1.16 14.76 0.34
N LYS A 132 -1.84 15.00 -0.77
CA LYS A 132 -2.18 13.95 -1.74
C LYS A 132 -0.92 13.33 -2.31
N TRP A 133 -0.96 12.02 -2.52
CA TRP A 133 0.04 11.36 -3.33
C TRP A 133 -0.17 11.77 -4.80
N PRO A 134 0.93 12.00 -5.55
CA PRO A 134 0.91 12.53 -6.90
C PRO A 134 0.07 11.80 -7.94
#